data_AF-A0A7W6UFX5-F1
#
_entry.id   AF-A0A7W6UFX5-F1
#
_cell.length_a   1.000
_cell.length_b   1.000
_cell.length_c   1.000
_cell.angle_alpha   90.00
_cell.angle_beta   90.00
_cell.angle_gamma   90.00
#
_symmetry.space_group_name_H-M   'P 1'
#
loop_
_entity.id
_entity.type
_entity.pdbx_description
1 polymer ?
#
loop_
_entity_poly.entity_id
_entity_poly.type
_entity_poly.pdbx_seq_one_letter_code
_entity_poly.pdbx_strand_id
1 'polypeptide(L)'
;MATELLAVGSTAANSSDLVVASGSTVTVGIKGATTSQARVRITLKDDAGGYTDVGELTPFRPAIAITAPGTYRFTRVAGETCGVFSA
;
A
#
# COMPACT_ATOMS: atom_id res chain seq x y z
N MET A 1 3.21 4.58 -16.15
CA MET A 1 3.95 3.30 -15.96
C MET A 1 3.88 2.94 -14.49
N ALA A 2 3.83 1.65 -14.15
CA ALA A 2 3.75 1.26 -12.76
C ALA A 2 5.07 1.54 -12.02
N THR A 3 4.97 1.99 -10.77
CA THR A 3 6.12 2.29 -9.88
C THR A 3 6.11 1.33 -8.70
N GLU A 4 7.26 0.74 -8.37
CA GLU A 4 7.40 -0.09 -7.17
C GLU A 4 7.36 0.80 -5.90
N LEU A 5 6.42 0.49 -5.00
CA LEU A 5 6.34 1.13 -3.67
C LEU A 5 6.94 0.24 -2.60
N LEU A 6 6.79 -1.08 -2.74
CA LEU A 6 7.37 -2.07 -1.85
C LEU A 6 7.76 -3.31 -2.64
N ALA A 7 9.03 -3.70 -2.56
CA ALA A 7 9.53 -4.92 -3.16
C ALA A 7 8.81 -6.16 -2.60
N VAL A 8 8.70 -7.21 -3.40
CA VAL A 8 8.09 -8.47 -2.98
C VAL A 8 8.94 -9.11 -1.88
N GLY A 9 8.30 -9.52 -0.78
CA GLY A 9 8.95 -10.22 0.33
C GLY A 9 7.90 -10.76 1.31
N SER A 10 8.34 -11.44 2.36
CA SER A 10 7.47 -12.08 3.37
C SER A 10 7.68 -11.56 4.80
N THR A 11 8.68 -10.71 5.02
CA THR A 11 8.92 -10.03 6.29
C THR A 11 8.09 -8.75 6.39
N ALA A 12 7.73 -8.33 7.59
CA ALA A 12 7.07 -7.04 7.78
C ALA A 12 7.97 -5.91 7.28
N ALA A 13 7.42 -5.01 6.46
CA ALA A 13 8.16 -3.90 5.89
C ALA A 13 7.22 -2.75 5.51
N ASN A 14 7.76 -1.54 5.55
CA ASN A 14 7.09 -0.31 5.16
C ASN A 14 7.65 0.19 3.82
N SER A 15 6.78 0.76 2.99
CA SER A 15 7.21 1.58 1.85
C SER A 15 7.76 2.92 2.32
N SER A 16 8.42 3.63 1.40
CA SER A 16 8.53 5.09 1.49
C SER A 16 7.15 5.76 1.45
N ASP A 17 7.11 7.03 1.83
CA ASP A 17 5.88 7.84 1.77
C ASP A 17 5.48 8.12 0.31
N LEU A 18 4.19 7.88 0.00
CA LEU A 18 3.56 8.23 -1.26
C LEU A 18 2.66 9.45 -1.06
N VAL A 19 2.97 10.56 -1.72
CA VAL A 19 2.12 11.76 -1.68
C VAL A 19 1.08 11.69 -2.80
N VAL A 20 -0.19 11.78 -2.43
CA VAL A 20 -1.32 11.95 -3.35
C VAL A 20 -1.77 13.40 -3.27
N ALA A 21 -1.63 14.14 -4.38
CA ALA A 21 -2.01 15.54 -4.44
C ALA A 21 -3.53 15.72 -4.56
N SER A 22 -4.03 16.90 -4.16
CA SER A 22 -5.46 17.24 -4.31
C SER A 22 -5.90 17.13 -5.77
N GLY A 23 -7.09 16.57 -5.99
CA GLY A 23 -7.66 16.32 -7.32
C GLY A 23 -6.97 15.23 -8.13
N SER A 24 -5.92 14.59 -7.58
CA SER A 24 -5.27 13.44 -8.21
C SER A 24 -5.93 12.13 -7.78
N THR A 25 -5.86 11.13 -8.65
CA THR A 25 -6.19 9.75 -8.31
C THR A 25 -4.97 8.90 -8.56
N VAL A 26 -4.57 8.09 -7.57
CA VAL A 26 -3.48 7.12 -7.72
C VAL A 26 -4.05 5.73 -7.53
N THR A 27 -3.82 4.85 -8.50
CA THR A 27 -4.16 3.44 -8.34
C THR A 27 -3.00 2.74 -7.65
N VAL A 28 -3.29 1.94 -6.63
CA VAL A 28 -2.30 1.10 -5.95
C VAL A 28 -2.76 -0.35 -5.96
N GLY A 29 -1.80 -1.26 -6.08
CA GLY A 29 -2.09 -2.69 -6.19
C GLY A 29 -1.07 -3.58 -5.50
N ILE A 30 -1.54 -4.74 -5.06
CA ILE A 30 -0.71 -5.82 -4.53
C ILE A 30 -0.03 -6.54 -5.69
N LYS A 31 1.24 -6.91 -5.52
CA LYS A 31 2.00 -7.72 -6.49
C LYS A 31 2.71 -8.87 -5.81
N GLY A 32 2.96 -9.94 -6.56
CA GLY A 32 3.70 -11.10 -6.09
C GLY A 32 3.02 -11.83 -4.91
N ALA A 33 1.70 -11.67 -4.74
CA ALA A 33 0.93 -12.41 -3.76
C ALA A 33 0.82 -13.88 -4.17
N THR A 34 1.30 -14.79 -3.33
CA THR A 34 1.31 -16.24 -3.62
C THR A 34 0.17 -17.00 -2.94
N THR A 35 -0.46 -16.42 -1.93
CA THR A 35 -1.53 -17.04 -1.14
C THR A 35 -2.67 -16.05 -0.92
N SER A 36 -3.85 -16.56 -0.54
CA SER A 36 -5.02 -15.75 -0.17
C SER A 36 -4.84 -14.93 1.12
N GLN A 37 -3.81 -15.24 1.91
CA GLN A 37 -3.52 -14.62 3.20
C GLN A 37 -2.58 -13.40 3.08
N ALA A 38 -2.03 -13.13 1.90
CA ALA A 38 -1.19 -11.96 1.66
C ALA A 38 -1.94 -10.66 1.97
N ARG A 39 -1.31 -9.76 2.74
CA ARG A 39 -1.95 -8.53 3.20
C ARG A 39 -0.98 -7.37 3.27
N VAL A 40 -1.42 -6.25 2.72
CA VAL A 40 -0.75 -4.95 2.84
C VAL A 40 -1.74 -3.98 3.46
N ARG A 41 -1.36 -3.36 4.58
CA ARG A 41 -2.12 -2.25 5.17
C ARG A 41 -1.79 -0.96 4.44
N ILE A 42 -2.82 -0.15 4.23
CA ILE A 42 -2.69 1.20 3.71
C ILE A 42 -2.87 2.13 4.90
N THR A 43 -1.85 2.93 5.16
CA THR A 43 -1.85 3.88 6.27
C THR A 43 -1.78 5.31 5.75
N LEU A 44 -2.47 6.22 6.41
CA LEU A 44 -2.45 7.66 6.14
C LEU A 44 -1.71 8.37 7.26
N LYS A 45 -0.80 9.27 6.90
CA LYS A 45 -0.03 10.07 7.86
C LYS A 45 -0.90 11.19 8.43
N ASP A 46 -0.91 11.32 9.75
CA ASP A 46 -1.55 12.43 10.46
C ASP A 46 -0.62 13.65 10.60
N ASP A 47 -1.13 14.73 11.19
CA ASP A 47 -0.40 15.98 11.42
C ASP A 47 0.70 15.88 12.49
N ALA A 48 0.64 14.86 13.35
CA ALA A 48 1.68 14.53 14.32
C ALA A 48 2.75 13.58 13.74
N GLY A 49 2.61 13.14 12.49
CA GLY A 49 3.51 12.21 11.81
C GLY A 49 3.25 10.73 12.10
N GLY A 50 2.19 10.42 12.84
CA GLY A 50 1.68 9.06 13.05
C GLY A 50 1.03 8.49 11.79
N TYR A 51 0.87 7.17 11.74
CA TYR A 51 0.27 6.47 10.59
C TYR A 51 -0.97 5.72 11.07
N THR A 52 -2.13 6.09 10.54
CA THR A 52 -3.42 5.48 10.86
C THR A 52 -3.83 4.49 9.77
N ASP A 53 -4.27 3.29 10.14
CA ASP A 53 -4.80 2.29 9.21
C ASP A 53 -6.11 2.80 8.57
N VAL A 54 -6.13 2.92 7.25
CA VAL A 54 -7.29 3.43 6.47
C VAL A 54 -7.79 2.43 5.42
N GLY A 55 -7.10 1.30 5.26
CA GLY A 55 -7.52 0.26 4.33
C GLY A 55 -6.48 -0.85 4.17
N GLU A 56 -6.73 -1.71 3.19
CA GLU A 56 -5.86 -2.84 2.89
C GLU A 56 -5.92 -3.21 1.40
N LEU A 57 -4.84 -3.84 0.94
CA LEU A 57 -4.79 -4.62 -0.28
C LEU A 57 -4.65 -6.09 0.10
N THR A 58 -5.45 -6.93 -0.55
CA THR A 58 -5.45 -8.38 -0.39
C THR A 58 -5.65 -9.02 -1.76
N PRO A 59 -5.40 -10.32 -1.93
CA PRO A 59 -5.74 -11.03 -3.18
C PRO A 59 -7.21 -10.89 -3.61
N PHE A 60 -8.14 -10.68 -2.67
CA PHE A 60 -9.56 -10.46 -2.95
C PHE A 60 -9.89 -9.00 -3.26
N ARG A 61 -9.01 -8.07 -2.88
CA ARG A 61 -9.07 -6.64 -3.20
C ARG A 61 -7.70 -6.19 -3.72
N PRO A 62 -7.31 -6.64 -4.93
CA PRO A 62 -5.92 -6.59 -5.39
C PRO A 62 -5.47 -5.19 -5.78
N ALA A 63 -6.40 -4.29 -6.08
CA ALA A 63 -6.12 -2.89 -6.38
C ALA A 63 -7.22 -1.97 -5.85
N ILE A 64 -6.83 -0.75 -5.49
CA ILE A 64 -7.76 0.32 -5.13
C ILE A 64 -7.30 1.65 -5.74
N ALA A 65 -8.25 2.55 -6.00
CA ALA A 65 -7.98 3.94 -6.30
C ALA A 65 -7.97 4.76 -5.00
N ILE A 66 -6.89 5.50 -4.76
CA ILE A 66 -6.80 6.50 -3.71
C ILE A 66 -7.10 7.85 -4.34
N THR A 67 -8.24 8.42 -3.96
CA THR A 67 -8.74 9.72 -4.46
C THR A 67 -8.62 10.84 -3.43
N ALA A 68 -8.49 10.47 -2.15
CA ALA A 68 -8.28 11.43 -1.08
C ALA A 68 -6.81 11.90 -1.10
N PRO A 69 -6.55 13.22 -1.02
CA PRO A 69 -5.19 13.73 -0.91
C PRO A 69 -4.60 13.37 0.45
N GLY A 70 -3.29 13.16 0.48
CA GLY A 70 -2.58 12.84 1.71
C GLY A 70 -1.23 12.18 1.48
N THR A 71 -0.55 11.87 2.59
CA THR A 71 0.70 11.12 2.58
C THR A 71 0.43 9.70 3.06
N TYR A 72 0.58 8.73 2.17
CA TYR A 72 0.28 7.33 2.43
C TYR A 72 1.54 6.50 2.61
N ARG A 73 1.44 5.43 3.39
CA ARG A 73 2.47 4.40 3.52
C ARG A 73 1.84 3.02 3.49
N PHE A 74 2.52 2.10 2.82
CA PHE A 74 2.06 0.74 2.62
C PHE A 74 2.89 -0.20 3.49
N THR A 75 2.22 -0.96 4.33
CA THR A 75 2.86 -1.86 5.29
C THR A 75 2.50 -3.29 4.95
N ARG A 76 3.49 -4.06 4.48
CA ARG A 76 3.31 -5.51 4.37
C ARG A 76 3.28 -6.13 5.77
N VAL A 77 2.30 -6.98 6.02
CA VAL A 77 2.25 -7.82 7.22
C VAL A 77 3.16 -9.03 7.03
N ALA A 78 3.92 -9.41 8.05
CA ALA A 78 4.78 -10.59 8.00
C ALA A 78 3.97 -11.88 7.80
N GLY A 79 4.58 -12.88 7.17
CA GLY A 79 4.05 -14.23 7.00
C GLY A 79 3.95 -14.62 5.53
N GLU A 80 3.22 -13.83 4.75
CA GLU A 80 2.88 -14.16 3.36
C GLU A 80 3.59 -13.24 2.37
N THR A 81 4.01 -13.82 1.24
CA THR A 81 4.79 -13.09 0.23
C THR A 81 3.90 -12.10 -0.51
N CYS A 82 4.28 -10.81 -0.50
CA CYS A 82 3.68 -9.78 -1.34
C CYS A 82 4.54 -8.51 -1.43
N GLY A 83 4.19 -7.64 -2.37
CA GLY A 83 4.72 -6.29 -2.54
C GLY A 83 3.63 -5.34 -3.04
N VAL A 84 4.00 -4.10 -3.35
CA VAL A 84 3.04 -3.04 -3.74
C VAL A 84 3.58 -2.24 -4.91
N PHE A 85 2.69 -1.82 -5.80
CA PHE A 85 2.97 -0.85 -6.85
C PHE A 85 1.89 0.24 -6.92
N SER A 86 2.23 1.39 -7.52
CA SER A 86 1.27 2.39 -8.00
C SER A 86 1.24 2.45 -9.53
N ALA A 87 0.11 2.89 -10.11
CA ALA A 87 -0.09 3.06 -11.55
C ALA A 87 -0.84 4.36 -11.89
#